data_AF-A0A976QHS0-F1
#
_entry.id   AF-A0A976QHS0-F1
#
_cell.length_a   1.000
_cell.length_b   1.000
_cell.length_c   1.000
_cell.angle_alpha   90.00
_cell.angle_beta   90.00
_cell.angle_gamma   90.00
#
_symmetry.space_group_name_H-M   'P 1'
#
loop_
_entity.id
_entity.type
_entity.pdbx_description
1 polymer ?
#
loop_
_entity_poly.entity_id
_entity_poly.type
_entity_poly.pdbx_seq_one_letter_code
_entity_poly.pdbx_strand_id
1 'polypeptide(L)'
;MGFLSRLFGSKKQDDLIVNIPGPGLFKHDVVGESKYQKELSAICGGKTEDGHKKVVTALLIHEDTNKYDNKAILVAIDGNPVGYLDRENARQFRKLLADEGYAGAGATCQAKIVGGWRREDGDEGHFGVKLDLPVVE
;
A
#
# COMPACT_ATOMS: atom_id res chain seq x y z
N MET A 1 -28.82 15.30 5.55
CA MET A 1 -29.11 14.20 6.48
C MET A 1 -27.79 13.76 7.08
N GLY A 2 -27.47 14.27 8.26
CA GLY A 2 -26.17 14.04 8.89
C GLY A 2 -26.20 12.81 9.79
N PHE A 3 -25.14 12.01 9.73
CA PHE A 3 -24.76 11.09 10.79
C PHE A 3 -23.25 10.94 10.72
N LEU A 4 -22.53 11.49 11.70
CA LEU A 4 -21.32 10.93 12.32
C LEU A 4 -20.88 11.88 13.44
N SER A 5 -20.98 11.38 14.65
CA SER A 5 -20.67 12.05 15.91
C SER A 5 -19.18 12.34 16.03
N ARG A 6 -18.81 13.62 16.19
CA ARG A 6 -17.49 14.03 16.68
C ARG A 6 -17.45 13.86 18.20
N LEU A 7 -16.61 12.95 18.67
CA LEU A 7 -16.11 12.95 20.04
C LEU A 7 -14.64 13.38 19.98
N PHE A 8 -14.40 14.63 20.36
CA PHE A 8 -13.05 15.15 20.58
C PHE A 8 -12.43 14.42 21.77
N GLY A 9 -11.52 13.51 21.47
CA GLY A 9 -10.54 12.97 22.40
C GLY A 9 -9.21 12.96 21.66
N SER A 10 -8.17 13.53 22.28
CA SER A 10 -6.82 13.59 21.74
C SER A 10 -6.22 12.17 21.66
N LYS A 11 -6.71 11.34 20.73
CA LYS A 11 -5.96 10.19 20.24
C LYS A 11 -4.87 10.77 19.35
N LYS A 12 -3.62 10.34 19.56
CA LYS A 12 -2.55 10.56 18.58
C LYS A 12 -3.13 10.24 17.20
N GLN A 13 -3.15 11.23 16.31
CA GLN A 13 -3.76 11.12 15.00
C GLN A 13 -3.13 9.97 14.17
N ASP A 14 -1.91 9.57 14.55
CA ASP A 14 -1.15 8.40 14.09
C ASP A 14 -1.90 7.05 14.26
N ASP A 15 -2.83 6.92 15.23
CA ASP A 15 -3.57 5.66 15.48
C ASP A 15 -4.86 5.55 14.64
N LEU A 16 -5.19 6.57 13.86
CA LEU A 16 -6.38 6.55 13.02
C LEU A 16 -6.05 5.87 11.68
N ILE A 17 -6.77 4.80 11.37
CA ILE A 17 -6.68 4.11 10.08
C ILE A 17 -7.97 4.33 9.32
N VAL A 18 -7.90 5.00 8.18
CA VAL A 18 -9.05 5.20 7.28
C VAL A 18 -9.09 4.12 6.21
N ASN A 19 -10.28 3.68 5.81
CA ASN A 19 -10.43 2.79 4.65
C ASN A 19 -10.65 3.64 3.40
N ILE A 20 -9.80 3.46 2.39
CA ILE A 20 -9.91 4.12 1.09
C ILE A 20 -10.43 3.09 0.07
N PRO A 21 -11.71 3.18 -0.34
CA PRO A 21 -12.23 2.32 -1.38
C PRO A 21 -11.61 2.68 -2.74
N GLY A 22 -11.24 1.66 -3.51
CA GLY A 22 -10.72 1.78 -4.86
C GLY A 22 -11.73 1.32 -5.93
N PRO A 23 -11.48 1.65 -7.21
CA PRO A 23 -12.36 1.30 -8.33
C PRO A 23 -12.21 -0.15 -8.83
N GLY A 24 -11.36 -0.98 -8.22
CA GLY A 24 -11.04 -2.34 -8.66
C GLY A 24 -10.04 -2.41 -9.82
N LEU A 25 -9.35 -1.32 -10.14
CA LEU A 25 -8.50 -1.21 -11.33
C LEU A 25 -7.04 -1.56 -11.05
N PHE A 26 -6.58 -1.44 -9.80
CA PHE A 26 -5.20 -1.77 -9.39
C PHE A 26 -4.14 -1.09 -10.29
N LYS A 27 -4.25 0.22 -10.48
CA LYS A 27 -3.40 0.98 -11.42
C LYS A 27 -2.14 1.57 -10.80
N HIS A 28 -2.08 1.69 -9.48
CA HIS A 28 -0.95 2.33 -8.82
C HIS A 28 0.11 1.30 -8.47
N ASP A 29 1.26 1.36 -9.14
CA ASP A 29 2.39 0.51 -8.82
C ASP A 29 3.02 0.91 -7.48
N VAL A 30 3.31 -0.08 -6.65
CA VAL A 30 4.23 0.08 -5.53
C VAL A 30 5.64 0.13 -6.11
N VAL A 31 6.55 0.82 -5.42
CA VAL A 31 7.96 0.86 -5.78
C VAL A 31 8.84 0.34 -4.66
N GLY A 32 10.02 -0.14 -5.05
CA GLY A 32 11.02 -0.65 -4.12
C GLY A 32 10.76 -2.08 -3.65
N GLU A 33 9.81 -2.80 -4.25
CA GLU A 33 9.46 -4.19 -3.89
C GLU A 33 10.61 -5.17 -4.11
N SER A 34 11.62 -4.80 -4.91
CA SER A 34 12.85 -5.59 -5.08
C SER A 34 13.59 -5.83 -3.75
N LYS A 35 13.43 -4.93 -2.77
CA LYS A 35 13.99 -5.07 -1.42
C LYS A 35 13.15 -5.97 -0.51
N TYR A 36 11.93 -6.32 -0.93
CA TYR A 36 10.92 -7.01 -0.12
C TYR A 36 10.42 -8.32 -0.77
N GLN A 37 11.21 -8.89 -1.68
CA GLN A 37 10.84 -10.14 -2.38
C GLN A 37 10.67 -11.33 -1.44
N LYS A 38 11.39 -11.35 -0.31
CA LYS A 38 11.28 -12.42 0.70
C LYS A 38 9.94 -12.34 1.42
N GLU A 39 9.53 -11.15 1.83
CA GLU A 39 8.26 -10.86 2.51
C GLU A 39 7.09 -11.16 1.58
N LEU A 40 7.13 -10.68 0.33
CA LEU A 40 6.11 -10.96 -0.67
C LEU A 40 5.98 -12.46 -0.99
N SER A 41 7.12 -13.15 -1.10
CA SER A 41 7.15 -14.60 -1.26
C SER A 41 6.51 -15.31 -0.07
N ALA A 42 6.81 -14.90 1.16
CA ALA A 42 6.21 -15.47 2.37
C ALA A 42 4.69 -15.27 2.42
N ILE A 43 4.19 -14.09 2.06
CA ILE A 43 2.75 -13.78 1.98
C ILE A 43 2.04 -14.65 0.93
N CYS A 44 2.73 -14.97 -0.17
CA CYS A 44 2.18 -15.76 -1.27
C CYS A 44 2.39 -17.27 -1.14
N GLY A 45 3.24 -17.72 -0.20
CA GLY A 45 3.61 -19.13 -0.06
C GLY A 45 4.67 -19.61 -1.06
N GLY A 46 5.52 -18.72 -1.57
CA GLY A 46 6.54 -19.02 -2.55
C GLY A 46 6.17 -18.64 -3.98
N LYS A 47 7.11 -18.85 -4.91
CA LYS A 47 6.87 -18.69 -6.35
C LYS A 47 6.11 -19.89 -6.91
N THR A 48 5.30 -19.67 -7.93
CA THR A 48 4.56 -20.71 -8.68
C THR A 48 4.95 -20.65 -10.16
N GLU A 49 4.55 -21.60 -11.01
CA GLU A 49 4.88 -21.53 -12.44
C GLU A 49 4.19 -20.35 -13.15
N ASP A 50 2.93 -20.09 -12.81
CA ASP A 50 2.11 -19.01 -13.40
C ASP A 50 2.25 -17.66 -12.67
N GLY A 51 2.91 -17.67 -11.52
CA GLY A 51 2.93 -16.55 -10.59
C GLY A 51 1.59 -16.36 -9.87
N HIS A 52 1.42 -15.17 -9.31
CA HIS A 52 0.31 -14.81 -8.44
C HIS A 52 -0.54 -13.69 -9.03
N LYS A 53 -1.82 -13.68 -8.65
CA LYS A 53 -2.77 -12.57 -8.83
C LYS A 53 -3.61 -12.43 -7.55
N LYS A 54 -2.93 -12.38 -6.40
CA LYS A 54 -3.55 -12.46 -5.07
C LYS A 54 -4.04 -11.08 -4.63
N VAL A 55 -5.35 -10.95 -4.41
CA VAL A 55 -5.95 -9.72 -3.84
C VAL A 55 -5.84 -9.78 -2.31
N VAL A 56 -5.38 -8.69 -1.71
CA VAL A 56 -5.11 -8.54 -0.28
C VAL A 56 -5.45 -7.13 0.18
N THR A 57 -5.46 -6.89 1.50
CA THR A 57 -5.56 -5.54 2.04
C THR A 57 -4.17 -5.01 2.34
N ALA A 58 -3.84 -3.83 1.83
CA ALA A 58 -2.61 -3.12 2.16
C ALA A 58 -2.88 -2.02 3.18
N LEU A 59 -1.89 -1.75 4.02
CA LEU A 59 -1.83 -0.64 4.96
C LEU A 59 -0.79 0.38 4.48
N LEU A 60 -1.19 1.63 4.34
CA LEU A 60 -0.39 2.77 3.95
C LEU A 60 -0.05 3.60 5.19
N ILE A 61 1.23 3.81 5.44
CA ILE A 61 1.75 4.43 6.67
C ILE A 61 2.63 5.62 6.32
N HIS A 62 2.42 6.75 6.99
CA HIS A 62 3.28 7.92 6.90
C HIS A 62 4.65 7.62 7.53
N GLU A 63 5.73 7.76 6.76
CA GLU A 63 7.10 7.58 7.26
C GLU A 63 7.93 8.87 7.18
N ASP A 64 7.62 9.81 8.08
CA ASP A 64 8.17 11.18 8.08
C ASP A 64 9.68 11.21 8.38
N THR A 65 10.18 10.17 9.05
CA THR A 65 11.59 9.98 9.40
C THR A 65 12.37 9.21 8.35
N ASN A 66 11.79 8.93 7.18
CA ASN A 66 12.50 8.23 6.12
C ASN A 66 13.69 9.07 5.60
N LYS A 67 14.88 8.47 5.64
CA LYS A 67 16.16 9.15 5.29
C LYS A 67 16.29 9.61 3.85
N TYR A 68 15.50 9.05 2.93
CA TYR A 68 15.54 9.40 1.51
C TYR A 68 14.41 10.36 1.10
N ASP A 69 13.31 10.33 1.85
CA ASP A 69 12.10 11.07 1.53
C ASP A 69 11.20 11.22 2.75
N ASN A 70 11.22 12.39 3.39
CA ASN A 70 10.38 12.70 4.56
C ASN A 70 8.86 12.75 4.26
N LYS A 71 8.44 12.50 3.02
CA LYS A 71 7.05 12.36 2.63
C LYS A 71 6.71 10.94 2.15
N ALA A 72 7.58 9.97 2.41
CA ALA A 72 7.36 8.57 2.04
C ALA A 72 6.07 8.01 2.66
N ILE A 73 5.38 7.18 1.89
CA ILE A 73 4.26 6.36 2.35
C ILE A 73 4.68 4.90 2.20
N LEU A 74 4.90 4.24 3.33
CA LEU A 74 5.20 2.82 3.39
C LEU A 74 3.95 2.01 3.08
N VAL A 75 4.10 0.98 2.26
CA VAL A 75 3.07 -0.01 1.98
C VAL A 75 3.41 -1.28 2.75
N ALA A 76 2.48 -1.73 3.60
CA ALA A 76 2.59 -2.95 4.37
C ALA A 76 1.43 -3.90 4.07
N ILE A 77 1.68 -5.20 4.05
CA ILE A 77 0.69 -6.26 3.86
C ILE A 77 0.93 -7.31 4.94
N ASP A 78 -0.13 -7.74 5.63
CA ASP A 78 -0.05 -8.65 6.78
C ASP A 78 0.98 -8.20 7.84
N GLY A 79 1.11 -6.89 8.04
CA GLY A 79 2.07 -6.28 8.98
C GLY A 79 3.52 -6.21 8.48
N ASN A 80 3.82 -6.72 7.29
CA ASN A 80 5.17 -6.71 6.71
C ASN A 80 5.32 -5.56 5.70
N PRO A 81 6.39 -4.76 5.78
CA PRO A 81 6.77 -3.83 4.71
C PRO A 81 6.94 -4.56 3.38
N VAL A 82 6.32 -4.05 2.31
CA VAL A 82 6.43 -4.64 0.95
C VAL A 82 6.91 -3.64 -0.10
N GLY A 83 6.97 -2.36 0.24
CA GLY A 83 7.43 -1.30 -0.65
C GLY A 83 6.88 0.05 -0.23
N TYR A 84 6.88 1.00 -1.16
CA TYR A 84 6.42 2.37 -0.94
C TYR A 84 5.54 2.83 -2.09
N LEU A 85 4.70 3.84 -1.86
CA LEU A 85 4.23 4.64 -2.98
C LEU A 85 5.42 5.32 -3.65
N ASP A 86 5.36 5.48 -4.97
CA ASP A 86 6.28 6.39 -5.64
C ASP A 86 6.13 7.81 -5.09
N ARG A 87 7.13 8.63 -5.37
CA ARG A 87 7.22 9.95 -4.75
C ARG A 87 5.98 10.78 -5.06
N GLU A 88 5.54 10.86 -6.30
CA GLU A 88 4.42 11.71 -6.68
C GLU A 88 3.13 11.26 -6.00
N ASN A 89 2.80 9.98 -6.12
CA ASN A 89 1.61 9.40 -5.50
C ASN A 89 1.64 9.53 -3.97
N ALA A 90 2.81 9.45 -3.32
CA ALA A 90 2.93 9.67 -1.89
C ALA A 90 2.51 11.10 -1.47
N ARG A 91 2.86 12.14 -2.24
CA ARG A 91 2.45 13.52 -1.91
C ARG A 91 0.95 13.72 -2.15
N GLN A 92 0.44 13.19 -3.26
CA GLN A 92 -0.99 13.26 -3.59
C GLN A 92 -1.84 12.58 -2.53
N PHE A 93 -1.44 11.37 -2.10
CA PHE A 93 -2.09 10.63 -1.02
C PHE A 93 -2.14 11.43 0.29
N ARG A 94 -1.01 12.02 0.70
CA ARG A 94 -0.94 12.86 1.91
C ARG A 94 -1.85 14.07 1.82
N LYS A 95 -1.89 14.71 0.65
CA LYS A 95 -2.76 15.84 0.38
C LYS A 95 -4.24 15.44 0.47
N LEU A 96 -4.63 14.34 -0.18
CA LEU A 96 -6.00 13.82 -0.14
C LEU A 96 -6.46 13.59 1.31
N LEU A 97 -5.65 12.90 2.12
CA LEU A 97 -5.99 12.67 3.52
C LEU A 97 -6.08 13.98 4.31
N ALA A 98 -5.18 14.94 4.07
CA ALA A 98 -5.22 16.22 4.75
C ALA A 98 -6.49 17.03 4.37
N ASP A 99 -6.86 17.06 3.09
CA ASP A 99 -8.04 17.76 2.59
C ASP A 99 -9.34 17.17 3.19
N GLU A 100 -9.37 15.86 3.44
CA GLU A 100 -10.48 15.15 4.10
C GLU A 100 -10.42 15.22 5.65
N GLY A 101 -9.45 15.93 6.23
CA GLY A 101 -9.32 16.09 7.69
C GLY A 101 -8.65 14.92 8.41
N TYR A 102 -8.01 14.02 7.68
CA TYR A 102 -7.28 12.83 8.15
C TYR A 102 -5.76 12.97 8.00
N ALA A 103 -5.24 14.20 8.09
CA ALA A 103 -3.79 14.45 8.00
C ALA A 103 -3.00 13.54 8.95
N GLY A 104 -1.99 12.84 8.43
CA GLY A 104 -1.13 11.94 9.20
C GLY A 104 -1.72 10.56 9.53
N ALA A 105 -3.01 10.33 9.25
CA ALA A 105 -3.65 9.04 9.47
C ALA A 105 -3.04 7.95 8.56
N GLY A 106 -3.00 6.71 9.06
CA GLY A 106 -2.78 5.55 8.19
C GLY A 106 -4.02 5.31 7.31
N ALA A 107 -3.86 4.56 6.22
CA ALA A 107 -5.01 4.12 5.44
C ALA A 107 -4.92 2.66 5.02
N THR A 108 -6.05 2.00 4.82
CA THR A 108 -6.13 0.71 4.16
C THR A 108 -6.75 0.84 2.78
N CYS A 109 -6.28 0.03 1.83
CA CYS A 109 -6.93 -0.14 0.53
C CYS A 109 -6.76 -1.58 0.03
N GLN A 110 -7.47 -1.92 -1.04
CA GLN A 110 -7.23 -3.19 -1.73
C GLN A 110 -5.91 -3.11 -2.51
N ALA A 111 -5.18 -4.22 -2.52
CA ALA A 111 -3.95 -4.39 -3.27
C ALA A 111 -3.94 -5.74 -3.97
N LYS A 112 -3.17 -5.85 -5.04
CA LYS A 112 -2.98 -7.08 -5.80
C LYS A 112 -1.50 -7.38 -5.91
N ILE A 113 -1.10 -8.51 -5.34
CA ILE A 113 0.23 -9.07 -5.53
C ILE A 113 0.23 -9.80 -6.87
N VAL A 114 1.19 -9.44 -7.72
CA VAL A 114 1.36 -9.98 -9.08
C VAL A 114 2.75 -10.57 -9.29
N GLY A 115 2.91 -11.42 -10.29
CA GLY A 115 4.22 -11.98 -10.64
C GLY A 115 4.65 -13.06 -9.65
N GLY A 116 5.94 -13.13 -9.33
CA GLY A 116 6.48 -14.17 -8.46
C GLY A 116 6.39 -15.56 -9.09
N TRP A 117 6.78 -15.66 -10.35
CA TRP A 117 6.77 -16.93 -11.08
C TRP A 117 8.18 -17.54 -11.17
N ARG A 118 8.25 -18.87 -11.26
CA ARG A 118 9.47 -19.65 -11.54
C ARG A 118 9.09 -20.88 -12.35
N ARG A 119 9.64 -21.01 -13.56
CA ARG A 119 9.40 -22.11 -14.49
C ARG A 119 10.48 -23.19 -14.38
N GLU A 120 10.22 -24.37 -14.95
CA GLU A 120 11.14 -25.51 -14.93
C GLU A 120 12.48 -25.24 -15.61
N ASP A 121 12.52 -24.37 -16.63
CA ASP A 121 13.72 -23.94 -17.34
C ASP A 121 14.61 -22.96 -16.54
N GLY A 122 14.19 -22.62 -15.31
CA GLY A 122 14.89 -21.71 -14.42
C GLY A 122 14.57 -20.23 -14.64
N ASP A 123 13.74 -19.91 -15.63
CA ASP A 123 13.23 -18.56 -15.86
C ASP A 123 12.35 -18.14 -14.67
N GLU A 124 12.56 -16.92 -14.16
CA GLU A 124 11.82 -16.44 -12.99
C GLU A 124 11.52 -14.94 -13.01
N GLY A 125 10.37 -14.59 -12.45
CA GLY A 125 9.93 -13.21 -12.26
C GLY A 125 9.84 -12.81 -10.80
N HIS A 126 9.99 -11.51 -10.55
CA HIS A 126 9.77 -10.91 -9.24
C HIS A 126 8.29 -10.76 -8.92
N PHE A 127 7.99 -10.71 -7.62
CA PHE A 127 6.73 -10.22 -7.11
C PHE A 127 6.65 -8.70 -7.30
N GLY A 128 5.49 -8.21 -7.68
CA GLY A 128 5.14 -6.78 -7.67
C GLY A 128 3.84 -6.56 -6.92
N VAL A 129 3.56 -5.31 -6.54
CA VAL A 129 2.31 -4.95 -5.86
C VAL A 129 1.64 -3.79 -6.59
N LYS A 130 0.34 -3.93 -6.82
CA LYS A 130 -0.51 -2.88 -7.39
C LYS A 130 -1.60 -2.50 -6.41
N LEU A 131 -1.74 -1.22 -6.10
CA LEU A 131 -2.76 -0.69 -5.21
C LEU A 131 -3.99 -0.24 -5.99
N ASP A 132 -5.13 -0.45 -5.37
CA ASP A 132 -6.42 0.03 -5.82
C ASP A 132 -6.78 1.32 -5.07
N LEU A 133 -6.27 2.43 -5.57
CA LEU A 133 -6.55 3.77 -5.07
C LEU A 133 -7.43 4.52 -6.09
N PRO A 134 -8.25 5.47 -5.63
CA PRO A 134 -8.96 6.37 -6.54
C PRO A 134 -7.96 7.17 -7.37
N VAL A 135 -8.24 7.31 -8.66
CA VAL A 135 -7.49 8.22 -9.53
C VAL A 135 -7.97 9.63 -9.19
N VAL A 136 -7.04 10.48 -8.75
CA VAL A 136 -7.31 11.91 -8.57
C VAL A 136 -6.96 12.56 -9.91
N GLU A 137 -7.98 12.95 -10.67
CA GLU A 137 -7.83 13.70 -11.94
C GLU A 137 -7.46 15.18 -11.69
#